data_AF-A0A7L1VPW9-F1
#
_entry.id   AF-A0A7L1VPW9-F1
#
_cell.length_a   1.000
_cell.length_b   1.000
_cell.length_c   1.000
_cell.angle_alpha   90.00
_cell.angle_beta   90.00
_cell.angle_gamma   90.00
#
_symmetry.space_group_name_H-M   'P 1'
#
loop_
_entity.id
_entity.type
_entity.pdbx_description
1 polymer ?
#
loop_
_entity_poly.entity_id
_entity_poly.type
_entity_poly.pdbx_seq_one_letter_code
_entity_poly.pdbx_strand_id
1 'polypeptide(L)'
;MIKDFVSSRDFGALTHLALINAIYFKGNWKSQFRPENTRTFSFTKDDESEVQIPMMYQQGEFYYGEFSDGSNEAGGIYQVLEIPYEGDEISMMIVLSRQEVPLATLEPLVKASLINEWAHSVKRQKVEVYLPR
;
A
#
# COMPACT_ATOMS: atom_id res chain seq x y z
N MET A 1 -12.60 9.16 12.69
CA MET A 1 -11.50 8.16 12.63
C MET A 1 -10.30 8.62 13.43
N ILE A 2 -9.88 9.89 13.34
CA ILE A 2 -8.85 10.43 14.24
C ILE A 2 -9.52 10.87 15.54
N LYS A 3 -9.13 10.26 16.66
CA LYS A 3 -9.55 10.60 18.03
C LYS A 3 -8.31 10.79 18.88
N ASP A 4 -8.43 11.58 19.94
CA ASP A 4 -7.36 11.75 20.94
C ASP A 4 -6.01 12.18 20.32
N PHE A 5 -6.04 13.03 19.29
CA PHE A 5 -4.86 13.50 18.54
C PHE A 5 -3.83 14.24 19.41
N VAL A 6 -4.32 14.89 20.48
CA VAL A 6 -3.52 15.50 21.55
C VAL A 6 -4.14 15.11 22.89
N SER A 7 -3.32 15.14 23.92
CA SER A 7 -3.66 14.83 25.31
C SER A 7 -3.36 16.02 26.22
N SER A 8 -3.87 15.98 27.44
CA SER A 8 -3.58 17.01 28.45
C SER A 8 -2.09 17.09 28.84
N ARG A 9 -1.29 16.06 28.52
CA ARG A 9 0.15 16.03 28.81
C ARG A 9 0.97 16.79 27.77
N ASP A 10 0.40 17.08 26.61
CA ASP A 10 1.10 17.77 25.51
C ASP A 10 1.11 19.29 25.71
N PHE A 11 0.35 19.80 26.68
CA PHE A 11 0.21 21.22 26.97
C PHE A 11 0.66 21.54 28.39
N GLY A 12 1.54 22.52 28.53
CA GLY A 12 2.01 23.03 29.81
C GLY A 12 1.92 24.55 29.88
N ALA A 13 2.34 25.12 31.02
CA ALA A 13 2.27 26.56 31.27
C ALA A 13 3.06 27.43 30.27
N LEU A 14 4.02 26.84 29.54
CA LEU A 14 4.86 27.51 28.54
C LEU A 14 4.41 27.24 27.09
N THR A 15 3.36 26.45 26.89
CA THR A 15 2.85 26.20 25.54
C THR A 15 2.06 27.42 25.07
N HIS A 16 2.64 28.20 24.16
CA HIS A 16 2.02 29.43 23.65
C HIS A 16 1.29 29.23 22.31
N LEU A 17 1.65 28.21 21.53
CA LEU A 17 1.06 27.91 20.23
C LEU A 17 1.18 26.43 19.92
N ALA A 18 0.15 25.86 19.28
CA ALA A 18 0.19 24.54 18.68
C ALA A 18 -0.38 24.60 17.26
N LEU A 19 0.31 23.99 16.30
CA LEU A 19 -0.18 23.81 14.94
C LEU A 19 -0.54 22.34 14.74
N ILE A 20 -1.80 22.09 14.38
CA ILE A 20 -2.36 20.74 14.25
C ILE A 20 -2.88 20.56 12.83
N ASN A 21 -2.42 19.52 12.14
CA ASN A 21 -2.93 19.10 10.84
C ASN A 21 -3.37 17.64 10.89
N ALA A 22 -4.58 17.36 10.40
CA ALA A 22 -5.15 16.02 10.37
C ALA A 22 -5.85 15.81 9.02
N ILE A 23 -5.54 14.71 8.34
CA ILE A 23 -6.11 14.35 7.05
C ILE A 23 -6.79 13.00 7.19
N TYR A 24 -8.01 12.89 6.67
CA TYR A 24 -8.78 11.65 6.61
C TYR A 24 -9.18 11.36 5.18
N PHE A 25 -8.88 10.16 4.72
CA PHE A 25 -9.23 9.70 3.39
C PHE A 25 -10.15 8.49 3.46
N LYS A 26 -11.24 8.52 2.70
CA LYS A 26 -12.17 7.40 2.50
C LYS A 26 -12.66 7.43 1.05
N GLY A 27 -12.13 6.54 0.23
CA GLY A 27 -12.58 6.33 -1.13
C GLY A 27 -13.26 4.97 -1.28
N ASN A 28 -14.24 4.89 -2.18
CA ASN A 28 -14.74 3.61 -2.67
C ASN A 28 -13.81 3.12 -3.78
N TRP A 29 -13.43 1.85 -3.78
CA TRP A 29 -12.73 1.27 -4.92
C TRP A 29 -13.57 1.39 -6.20
N LYS A 30 -12.95 1.72 -7.32
CA LYS A 30 -13.63 1.70 -8.63
C LYS A 30 -14.15 0.30 -8.96
N SER A 31 -13.35 -0.73 -8.66
CA SER A 31 -13.74 -2.14 -8.67
C SER A 31 -13.68 -2.68 -7.25
N GLN A 32 -14.84 -2.90 -6.64
CA GLN A 32 -14.93 -3.29 -5.23
C GLN A 32 -14.64 -4.77 -5.02
N PHE A 33 -13.93 -5.06 -3.91
CA PHE A 33 -13.77 -6.41 -3.41
C PHE A 33 -15.10 -6.92 -2.85
N ARG A 34 -15.51 -8.11 -3.29
CA ARG A 34 -16.72 -8.78 -2.79
C ARG A 34 -16.44 -9.34 -1.38
N PRO A 35 -17.21 -8.96 -0.35
CA PRO A 35 -16.99 -9.46 1.01
C PRO A 35 -17.03 -10.99 1.13
N GLU A 36 -17.80 -11.65 0.25
CA GLU A 36 -17.94 -13.12 0.23
C GLU A 36 -16.66 -13.83 -0.23
N ASN A 37 -15.78 -13.11 -0.93
CA ASN A 37 -14.48 -13.61 -1.37
C ASN A 37 -13.38 -13.40 -0.33
N THR A 38 -13.65 -12.65 0.76
CA THR A 38 -12.68 -12.44 1.83
C THR A 38 -12.50 -13.72 2.65
N ARG A 39 -11.26 -14.17 2.80
CA ARG A 39 -10.91 -15.40 3.55
C ARG A 39 -9.73 -15.14 4.48
N THR A 40 -9.58 -15.95 5.51
CA THR A 40 -8.42 -15.89 6.40
C THR A 40 -7.17 -16.42 5.70
N PHE A 41 -6.10 -15.64 5.68
CA PHE A 41 -4.78 -16.02 5.17
C PHE A 41 -3.71 -15.77 6.24
N SER A 42 -2.62 -16.54 6.21
CA SER A 42 -1.38 -16.19 6.91
C SER A 42 -0.73 -15.00 6.21
N PHE A 43 -0.32 -14.00 6.98
CA PHE A 43 0.54 -12.91 6.54
C PHE A 43 1.84 -12.99 7.33
N THR A 44 2.93 -13.27 6.61
CA THR A 44 4.28 -13.32 7.16
C THR A 44 4.85 -11.91 7.16
N LYS A 45 5.24 -11.42 8.34
CA LYS A 45 5.92 -10.13 8.48
C LYS A 45 7.41 -10.29 8.15
N ASP A 46 8.10 -9.17 7.96
CA ASP A 46 9.55 -9.14 7.73
C ASP A 46 10.37 -9.74 8.89
N ASP A 47 9.80 -9.90 10.09
CA ASP A 47 10.40 -10.59 11.25
C ASP A 47 10.12 -12.10 11.28
N GLU A 48 9.61 -12.66 10.17
CA GLU A 48 9.18 -14.05 9.98
C GLU A 48 7.97 -14.49 10.83
N SER A 49 7.41 -13.60 11.66
CA SER A 49 6.20 -13.92 12.41
C SER A 49 4.96 -13.95 11.53
N GLU A 50 4.09 -14.93 11.75
CA GLU A 50 2.82 -15.04 11.03
C GLU A 50 1.65 -14.49 11.83
N VAL A 51 0.73 -13.82 11.13
CA VAL A 51 -0.57 -13.40 11.66
C VAL A 51 -1.70 -13.81 10.72
N GLN A 52 -2.80 -14.30 11.30
CA GLN A 52 -4.01 -14.62 10.53
C GLN A 52 -4.82 -13.36 10.28
N ILE A 53 -5.03 -13.01 9.00
CA ILE A 53 -5.73 -11.78 8.61
C ILE A 53 -6.84 -12.04 7.57
N PRO A 54 -7.89 -11.19 7.54
CA PRO A 54 -8.87 -11.22 6.47
C PRO A 54 -8.25 -10.69 5.17
N MET A 55 -8.03 -11.60 4.21
CA MET A 55 -7.52 -11.30 2.88
C MET A 55 -8.67 -11.13 1.90
N MET A 56 -8.82 -9.95 1.34
CA MET A 56 -9.77 -9.68 0.25
C MET A 56 -9.23 -10.25 -1.06
N TYR A 57 -10.14 -10.68 -1.94
CA TYR A 57 -9.79 -11.20 -3.26
C TYR A 57 -10.72 -10.66 -4.35
N GLN A 58 -10.14 -10.27 -5.48
CA GLN A 58 -10.86 -10.07 -6.72
C GLN A 58 -9.96 -10.27 -7.94
N GLN A 59 -10.57 -10.54 -9.08
CA GLN A 59 -9.94 -10.44 -10.39
C GLN A 59 -10.55 -9.23 -11.12
N GLY A 60 -9.72 -8.30 -11.56
CA GLY A 60 -10.18 -7.03 -12.15
C GLY A 60 -9.14 -6.37 -13.03
N GLU A 61 -9.53 -5.27 -13.67
CA GLU A 61 -8.65 -4.43 -14.48
C GLU A 61 -7.93 -3.42 -13.58
N PHE A 62 -6.63 -3.59 -13.40
CA PHE A 62 -5.78 -2.74 -12.58
C PHE A 62 -4.56 -2.28 -13.35
N TYR A 63 -3.90 -1.24 -12.88
CA TYR A 63 -2.61 -0.82 -13.40
C TYR A 63 -1.52 -1.66 -12.72
N TYR A 64 -0.74 -2.39 -13.50
CA TYR A 64 0.28 -3.30 -12.98
C TYR A 64 1.57 -3.20 -13.77
N GLY A 65 2.69 -3.32 -13.07
CA GLY A 65 4.03 -3.38 -13.64
C GLY A 65 5.01 -4.14 -12.75
N GLU A 66 6.07 -4.63 -13.36
CA GLU A 66 7.20 -5.28 -12.69
C GLU A 66 8.45 -4.45 -12.93
N PHE A 67 9.25 -4.26 -11.88
CA PHE A 67 10.41 -3.38 -11.90
C PHE A 67 11.60 -4.11 -11.27
N SER A 68 12.82 -3.83 -11.73
CA SER A 68 14.01 -4.46 -11.17
C SER A 68 14.33 -3.91 -9.78
N ASP A 69 14.63 -4.80 -8.83
CA ASP A 69 15.11 -4.44 -7.48
C ASP A 69 16.61 -4.04 -7.48
N GLY A 70 17.27 -4.05 -8.63
CA GLY A 70 18.70 -3.76 -8.78
C GLY A 70 19.61 -4.94 -8.47
N SER A 71 19.07 -6.08 -8.03
CA SER A 71 19.81 -7.33 -7.93
C SER A 71 19.96 -7.98 -9.31
N ASN A 72 21.11 -8.62 -9.53
CA ASN A 72 21.35 -9.41 -10.75
C ASN A 72 20.88 -10.87 -10.60
N GLU A 73 20.08 -11.16 -9.57
CA GLU A 73 19.59 -12.50 -9.29
C GLU A 73 18.42 -12.87 -10.19
N ALA A 74 18.26 -14.17 -10.45
CA ALA A 74 17.10 -14.66 -11.17
C ALA A 74 15.81 -14.26 -10.42
N GLY A 75 14.98 -13.46 -11.08
CA GLY A 75 13.74 -12.95 -10.51
C GLY A 75 13.89 -11.69 -9.66
N GLY A 76 15.01 -10.94 -9.75
CA GLY A 76 15.23 -9.64 -9.10
C GLY A 76 14.27 -8.53 -9.52
N ILE A 77 12.98 -8.76 -9.29
CA ILE A 77 11.86 -7.88 -9.63
C ILE A 77 10.94 -7.72 -8.43
N TYR A 78 10.29 -6.57 -8.36
CA TYR A 78 9.17 -6.30 -7.46
C TYR A 78 7.96 -5.85 -8.27
N GLN A 79 6.78 -6.01 -7.69
CA GLN A 79 5.51 -5.70 -8.32
C GLN A 79 5.04 -4.31 -7.90
N VAL A 80 4.43 -3.58 -8.82
CA VAL A 80 3.69 -2.35 -8.52
C VAL A 80 2.27 -2.53 -9.03
N LEU A 81 1.31 -2.36 -8.12
CA LEU A 81 -0.11 -2.42 -8.37
C LEU A 81 -0.74 -1.07 -8.04
N GLU A 82 -1.47 -0.50 -9.00
CA GLU A 82 -2.25 0.71 -8.79
C GLU A 82 -3.75 0.41 -8.94
N ILE A 83 -4.49 0.69 -7.86
CA ILE A 83 -5.92 0.42 -7.70
C ILE A 83 -6.67 1.76 -7.66
N PRO A 84 -7.44 2.11 -8.72
CA PRO A 84 -8.18 3.37 -8.75
C PRO A 84 -9.39 3.35 -7.80
N TYR A 85 -9.65 4.51 -7.19
CA TYR A 85 -10.91 4.80 -6.52
C TYR A 85 -11.97 5.26 -7.54
N GLU A 86 -13.23 5.26 -7.11
CA GLU A 86 -14.34 5.82 -7.85
C GLU A 86 -14.05 7.28 -8.25
N GLY A 87 -14.35 7.64 -9.51
CA GLY A 87 -14.08 8.97 -10.06
C GLY A 87 -12.74 9.11 -10.80
N ASP A 88 -11.84 8.11 -10.77
CA ASP A 88 -10.58 8.08 -11.52
C ASP A 88 -9.57 9.19 -11.20
N GLU A 89 -9.81 10.01 -10.17
CA GLU A 89 -8.89 11.09 -9.74
C GLU A 89 -7.83 10.63 -8.75
N ILE A 90 -8.12 9.59 -7.97
CA ILE A 90 -7.27 9.08 -6.90
C ILE A 90 -7.08 7.58 -7.07
N SER A 91 -5.89 7.10 -6.77
CA SER A 91 -5.56 5.68 -6.75
C SER A 91 -4.70 5.35 -5.54
N MET A 92 -4.68 4.06 -5.17
CA MET A 92 -3.72 3.51 -4.23
C MET A 92 -2.64 2.79 -5.03
N MET A 93 -1.37 3.19 -4.87
CA MET A 93 -0.22 2.49 -5.42
C MET A 93 0.41 1.61 -4.34
N ILE A 94 0.60 0.34 -4.65
CA ILE A 94 1.15 -0.69 -3.76
C ILE A 94 2.41 -1.22 -4.41
N VAL A 95 3.52 -1.20 -3.67
CA VAL A 95 4.80 -1.77 -4.08
C VAL A 95 5.02 -3.02 -3.24
N LEU A 96 5.23 -4.16 -3.89
CA LEU A 96 5.31 -5.46 -3.24
C LEU A 96 6.59 -6.17 -3.70
N SER A 97 7.49 -6.44 -2.76
CA SER A 97 8.65 -7.30 -2.98
C SER A 97 8.23 -8.75 -3.16
N ARG A 98 9.17 -9.60 -3.59
CA ARG A 98 8.99 -11.06 -3.53
C ARG A 98 8.88 -11.51 -2.08
N GLN A 99 8.24 -12.67 -1.86
CA GLN A 99 7.93 -13.18 -0.52
C GLN A 99 9.19 -13.34 0.36
N GLU A 100 10.32 -13.73 -0.22
CA GLU A 100 11.57 -13.95 0.51
C GLU A 100 12.42 -12.67 0.65
N VAL A 101 11.97 -11.54 0.10
CA VAL A 101 12.71 -10.29 0.07
C VAL A 101 12.02 -9.27 0.99
N PRO A 102 12.67 -8.86 2.10
CA PRO A 102 12.10 -7.88 3.02
C PRO A 102 11.81 -6.54 2.33
N LEU A 103 10.74 -5.86 2.74
CA LEU A 103 10.37 -4.56 2.17
C LEU A 103 11.49 -3.53 2.34
N ALA A 104 12.24 -3.61 3.44
CA ALA A 104 13.38 -2.76 3.75
C ALA A 104 14.48 -2.73 2.68
N THR A 105 14.53 -3.73 1.79
CA THR A 105 15.45 -3.74 0.64
C THR A 105 15.03 -2.80 -0.48
N LEU A 106 13.72 -2.54 -0.62
CA LEU A 106 13.15 -1.64 -1.64
C LEU A 106 13.04 -0.20 -1.15
N GLU A 107 12.89 0.03 0.16
CA GLU A 107 12.72 1.38 0.74
C GLU A 107 13.82 2.38 0.32
N PRO A 108 15.12 2.02 0.25
CA PRO A 108 16.17 2.94 -0.19
C PRO A 108 16.06 3.35 -1.68
N LEU A 109 15.32 2.58 -2.48
CA LEU A 109 15.06 2.89 -3.89
C LEU A 109 14.01 3.98 -4.05
N VAL A 110 13.14 4.17 -3.04
CA VAL A 110 11.98 5.08 -3.09
C VAL A 110 12.46 6.52 -3.23
N LYS A 111 12.26 7.06 -4.43
CA LYS A 111 12.58 8.45 -4.82
C LYS A 111 11.43 9.00 -5.64
N ALA A 112 11.27 10.32 -5.66
CA ALA A 112 10.22 10.98 -6.45
C ALA A 112 10.28 10.60 -7.94
N SER A 113 11.48 10.43 -8.50
CA SER A 113 11.67 9.97 -9.88
C SER A 113 11.15 8.55 -10.10
N LEU A 114 11.35 7.65 -9.12
CA LEU A 114 10.90 6.27 -9.21
C LEU A 114 9.37 6.16 -9.07
N ILE A 115 8.77 6.97 -8.20
CA ILE A 115 7.30 7.06 -8.09
C ILE A 115 6.70 7.55 -9.42
N ASN A 116 7.32 8.56 -10.04
CA ASN A 116 6.91 9.01 -11.36
C ASN A 116 7.08 7.91 -12.41
N GLU A 117 8.18 7.16 -12.37
CA GLU A 117 8.41 6.03 -13.28
C GLU A 117 7.31 4.98 -13.13
N TRP A 118 6.97 4.57 -11.91
CA TRP A 118 5.87 3.65 -11.63
C TRP A 118 4.57 4.12 -12.28
N ALA A 119 4.17 5.37 -12.03
CA ALA A 119 2.93 5.94 -12.56
C ALA A 119 2.85 5.96 -14.10
N HIS A 120 3.97 6.03 -14.81
CA HIS A 120 4.00 6.02 -16.29
C HIS A 120 4.17 4.62 -16.89
N SER A 121 4.79 3.71 -16.13
CA SER A 121 5.20 2.40 -16.62
C SER A 121 4.18 1.30 -16.35
N VAL A 122 3.37 1.40 -15.28
CA VAL A 122 2.26 0.47 -15.03
C VAL A 122 1.29 0.45 -16.20
N LYS A 123 0.81 -0.75 -16.57
CA LYS A 123 -0.14 -0.96 -17.67
C LYS A 123 -1.42 -1.53 -17.15
N ARG A 124 -2.54 -1.02 -17.69
CA ARG A 124 -3.86 -1.51 -17.37
C ARG A 124 -4.05 -2.90 -17.96
N GLN A 125 -4.33 -3.87 -17.09
CA GLN A 125 -4.51 -5.27 -17.46
C GLN A 125 -5.32 -6.03 -16.39
N LYS A 126 -5.76 -7.24 -16.72
CA LYS A 126 -6.40 -8.14 -15.75
C LYS A 126 -5.39 -8.68 -14.75
N VAL A 127 -5.64 -8.45 -13.47
CA VAL A 127 -4.80 -8.93 -12.37
C VAL A 127 -5.69 -9.59 -11.32
N GLU A 128 -5.21 -10.70 -10.75
CA GLU A 128 -5.77 -11.28 -9.54
C GLU A 128 -5.12 -10.61 -8.34
N VAL A 129 -5.92 -9.94 -7.52
CA VAL A 129 -5.45 -9.13 -6.40
C VAL A 129 -5.88 -9.77 -5.08
N TYR A 130 -4.91 -10.04 -4.23
CA TYR A 130 -5.09 -10.41 -2.82
C TYR A 130 -4.61 -9.24 -1.97
N LEU A 131 -5.50 -8.64 -1.19
CA LEU A 131 -5.20 -7.44 -0.39
C LEU A 131 -5.79 -7.58 1.01
N PRO A 132 -5.00 -7.41 2.09
CA PRO A 132 -5.51 -7.34 3.46
C PRO A 132 -6.65 -6.31 3.61
N ARG A 133 -7.69 -6.66 4.35
CA ARG A 133 -8.86 -5.78 4.61
C ARG A 133 -8.58 -4.65 5.60
#